data_AF-A0AAD4X874-F1
#
_entry.id   AF-A0AAD4X874-F1
#
_cell.length_a   1.000
_cell.length_b   1.000
_cell.length_c   1.000
_cell.angle_alpha   90.00
_cell.angle_beta   90.00
_cell.angle_gamma   90.00
#
_symmetry.space_group_name_H-M   'P 1'
#
loop_
_entity.id
_entity.type
_entity.pdbx_description
1 polymer ?
#
loop_
_entity_poly.entity_id
_entity_poly.type
_entity_poly.pdbx_seq_one_letter_code
_entity_poly.pdbx_strand_id
1 'polypeptide(L)'
;MASRKVLSSLLRSSARRSGSKSSFIRSPSPSPSPITRASPKGYLLNRVLDYATTAAAATAPSTSPSTTTKTGSKGKITDEFTGAGAIGSVCQVIGAVVDVRFEEGLPPILTALEVLDNSIRLVLEVAQHLGENMVRTIAMDGTEGLVRGQRVLNTGSPIT
;
A
#
# COMPACT_ATOMS: atom_id res chain seq x y z
N MET A 1 -56.72 11.96 -2.69
CA MET A 1 -57.37 11.52 -1.43
C MET A 1 -56.43 10.49 -0.80
N ALA A 2 -55.71 10.89 0.26
CA ALA A 2 -55.89 10.42 1.64
C ALA A 2 -55.47 8.94 1.81
N SER A 3 -54.44 8.56 2.58
CA SER A 3 -54.19 8.83 4.01
C SER A 3 -52.70 8.55 4.30
N ARG A 4 -51.91 9.37 5.02
CA ARG A 4 -51.91 9.74 6.46
C ARG A 4 -51.66 8.59 7.44
N LYS A 5 -50.51 8.72 8.14
CA LYS A 5 -50.24 8.39 9.56
C LYS A 5 -49.96 6.88 9.85
N VAL A 6 -49.09 6.44 10.77
CA VAL A 6 -48.37 7.06 11.90
C VAL A 6 -47.47 5.99 12.60
N LEU A 7 -46.38 6.43 13.25
CA LEU A 7 -45.64 5.88 14.40
C LEU A 7 -45.24 4.39 14.47
N SER A 8 -43.98 4.13 14.82
CA SER A 8 -43.63 3.84 16.23
C SER A 8 -42.12 3.65 16.45
N SER A 9 -41.57 4.47 17.34
CA SER A 9 -40.30 4.31 18.05
C SER A 9 -40.35 3.16 19.04
N LEU A 10 -39.29 2.36 19.18
CA LEU A 10 -38.99 1.65 20.42
C LEU A 10 -37.47 1.39 20.54
N LEU A 11 -36.83 2.32 21.24
CA LEU A 11 -35.60 2.09 21.98
C LEU A 11 -35.77 0.84 22.85
N ARG A 12 -34.83 -0.09 22.78
CA ARG A 12 -34.63 -1.09 23.83
C ARG A 12 -33.19 -1.02 24.31
N SER A 13 -32.93 -0.01 25.13
CA SER A 13 -31.80 0.01 26.05
C SER A 13 -32.11 -0.94 27.20
N SER A 14 -31.18 -1.84 27.52
CA SER A 14 -31.15 -2.49 28.82
C SER A 14 -29.69 -2.67 29.23
N ALA A 15 -29.20 -1.69 29.98
CA ALA A 15 -28.04 -1.81 30.82
C ALA A 15 -28.43 -2.54 32.11
N ARG A 16 -27.60 -3.51 32.52
CA ARG A 16 -27.38 -4.03 33.89
C ARG A 16 -26.39 -5.20 33.72
N ARG A 17 -25.40 -5.47 34.58
CA ARG A 17 -24.76 -4.85 35.74
C ARG A 17 -23.64 -5.85 36.11
N SER A 18 -22.72 -5.45 36.98
CA SER A 18 -21.81 -6.33 37.76
C SER A 18 -20.45 -6.64 37.11
N GLY A 19 -19.30 -6.36 37.71
CA GLY A 19 -19.02 -5.90 39.08
C GLY A 19 -17.66 -5.22 39.18
N SER A 20 -17.57 -4.28 40.13
CA SER A 20 -16.34 -3.66 40.62
C SER A 20 -15.86 -4.35 41.90
N LYS A 21 -14.60 -4.07 42.26
CA LYS A 21 -13.74 -4.50 43.40
C LYS A 21 -12.61 -5.38 42.85
N SER A 22 -11.32 -5.07 43.00
CA SER A 22 -10.63 -4.48 44.14
C SER A 22 -9.31 -3.82 43.69
N SER A 23 -9.00 -2.72 44.35
CA SER A 23 -7.77 -1.94 44.35
C SER A 23 -6.60 -2.62 45.11
N PHE A 24 -5.39 -2.15 44.79
CA PHE A 24 -4.10 -2.28 45.53
C PHE A 24 -3.30 -3.58 45.37
N ILE A 25 -2.09 -3.47 44.79
CA ILE A 25 -0.78 -3.61 45.47
C ILE A 25 0.36 -3.37 44.44
N ARG A 26 1.04 -2.23 44.59
CA ARG A 26 2.49 -1.97 44.55
C ARG A 26 3.42 -2.94 43.78
N SER A 27 4.19 -2.38 42.84
CA SER A 27 5.35 -2.98 42.15
C SER A 27 6.48 -3.39 43.12
N PRO A 28 7.35 -4.34 42.71
CA PRO A 28 8.62 -3.90 42.11
C PRO A 28 9.07 -4.74 40.89
N SER A 29 9.79 -4.05 40.02
CA SER A 29 10.55 -4.56 38.87
C SER A 29 11.70 -5.49 39.27
N PRO A 30 11.96 -6.58 38.53
CA PRO A 30 13.27 -7.21 38.49
C PRO A 30 14.08 -6.71 37.28
N SER A 31 15.12 -5.92 37.57
CA SER A 31 16.21 -5.60 36.67
C SER A 31 17.24 -6.73 36.62
N PRO A 32 17.61 -7.25 35.44
CA PRO A 32 18.94 -7.80 35.23
C PRO A 32 19.87 -6.77 34.57
N SER A 33 21.12 -6.87 34.98
CA SER A 33 22.28 -5.97 34.90
C SER A 33 22.76 -5.60 33.48
N PRO A 34 23.66 -4.60 33.36
CA PRO A 34 24.15 -4.08 32.09
C PRO A 34 25.25 -4.97 31.51
N ILE A 35 25.09 -5.40 30.26
CA ILE A 35 26.21 -5.94 29.46
C ILE A 35 26.67 -4.83 28.52
N THR A 36 27.76 -4.21 28.94
CA THR A 36 28.87 -3.72 28.10
C THR A 36 28.50 -2.74 26.98
N ARG A 37 28.63 -1.44 27.31
CA ARG A 37 28.81 -0.35 26.35
C ARG A 37 29.81 -0.77 25.26
N ALA A 38 29.32 -0.91 24.02
CA ALA A 38 30.19 -0.94 22.85
C ALA A 38 30.99 0.38 22.80
N SER A 39 32.32 0.29 22.86
CA SER A 39 33.20 1.44 22.69
C SER A 39 33.20 1.87 21.22
N PRO A 40 33.35 3.17 20.91
CA PRO A 40 33.11 3.71 19.57
C PRO A 40 34.28 3.50 18.59
N LYS A 41 35.19 2.55 18.86
CA LYS A 41 36.42 2.33 18.06
C LYS A 41 36.63 0.89 17.58
N GLY A 42 35.66 -0.01 17.74
CA GLY A 42 35.82 -1.45 17.44
C GLY A 42 35.30 -1.97 16.10
N TYR A 43 34.59 -1.16 15.31
CA TYR A 43 33.79 -1.66 14.16
C TYR A 43 34.54 -1.83 12.84
N LEU A 44 35.87 -1.70 12.80
CA LEU A 44 36.65 -1.77 11.55
C LEU A 44 37.57 -3.00 11.41
N LEU A 45 37.61 -3.92 12.38
CA LEU A 45 38.54 -5.05 12.33
C LEU A 45 37.92 -6.42 12.00
N ASN A 46 36.59 -6.56 12.04
CA ASN A 46 35.93 -7.88 11.86
C ASN A 46 35.43 -8.18 10.43
N ARG A 47 35.84 -7.42 9.39
CA ARG A 47 35.35 -7.61 8.01
C ARG A 47 36.38 -8.12 6.99
N VAL A 48 37.64 -8.31 7.39
CA VAL A 48 38.73 -8.68 6.45
C VAL A 48 39.06 -10.18 6.44
N LEU A 49 38.56 -10.96 7.40
CA LEU A 49 38.94 -12.39 7.52
C LEU A 49 38.12 -13.36 6.64
N ASP A 50 36.95 -12.97 6.13
CA ASP A 50 36.08 -13.88 5.35
C ASP A 50 36.37 -13.90 3.84
N TYR A 51 37.31 -13.10 3.34
CA TYR A 51 37.62 -13.01 1.89
C TYR A 51 38.84 -13.83 1.42
N ALA A 52 39.54 -14.53 2.32
CA ALA A 52 40.88 -15.06 2.05
C ALA A 52 40.98 -16.59 1.87
N THR A 53 39.90 -17.32 1.55
CA THR A 53 40.00 -18.74 1.19
C THR A 53 39.09 -19.13 0.04
N THR A 54 39.69 -19.25 -1.15
CA THR A 54 39.25 -19.94 -2.39
C THR A 54 39.70 -19.15 -3.61
N ALA A 55 41.01 -19.06 -3.76
CA ALA A 55 41.67 -18.79 -5.02
C ALA A 55 42.59 -19.99 -5.32
N ALA A 56 42.06 -20.97 -6.06
CA ALA A 56 42.84 -22.04 -6.67
C ALA A 56 42.22 -22.44 -8.01
N ALA A 57 42.82 -21.89 -9.08
CA ALA A 57 43.01 -22.42 -10.43
C ALA A 57 41.87 -23.19 -11.15
N ALA A 58 41.43 -22.68 -12.33
CA ALA A 58 41.96 -23.12 -13.65
C ALA A 58 41.09 -22.67 -14.85
N THR A 59 41.79 -22.20 -15.90
CA THR A 59 41.41 -22.08 -17.33
C THR A 59 40.42 -20.98 -17.80
N ALA A 60 40.88 -20.20 -18.78
CA ALA A 60 40.14 -19.32 -19.70
C ALA A 60 40.40 -19.81 -21.16
N PRO A 61 39.78 -19.29 -22.24
CA PRO A 61 38.46 -18.65 -22.44
C PRO A 61 37.67 -19.32 -23.62
N SER A 62 36.57 -18.66 -24.04
CA SER A 62 35.77 -18.86 -25.27
C SER A 62 34.55 -19.80 -25.19
N THR A 63 33.38 -19.20 -25.02
CA THR A 63 32.28 -19.23 -26.00
C THR A 63 31.23 -18.20 -25.55
N SER A 64 31.13 -17.07 -26.25
CA SER A 64 29.92 -16.23 -26.25
C SER A 64 28.78 -17.08 -26.83
N PRO A 65 27.65 -17.22 -26.13
CA PRO A 65 26.52 -16.39 -26.52
C PRO A 65 25.57 -16.09 -25.36
N SER A 66 25.28 -14.81 -25.14
CA SER A 66 23.90 -14.42 -24.93
C SER A 66 23.69 -13.04 -25.53
N THR A 67 23.40 -13.06 -26.83
CA THR A 67 22.46 -12.10 -27.41
C THR A 67 21.12 -12.29 -26.69
N THR A 68 20.99 -11.72 -25.48
CA THR A 68 19.68 -11.31 -25.00
C THR A 68 19.62 -9.84 -25.33
N THR A 69 19.15 -9.60 -26.54
CA THR A 69 18.52 -8.36 -26.98
C THR A 69 17.74 -7.81 -25.79
N LYS A 70 18.28 -6.81 -25.09
CA LYS A 70 17.43 -5.80 -24.46
C LYS A 70 16.81 -5.06 -25.63
N THR A 71 15.82 -5.71 -26.24
CA THR A 71 14.77 -5.07 -27.00
C THR A 71 14.15 -4.16 -25.97
N GLY A 72 14.63 -2.91 -25.91
CA GLY A 72 13.79 -1.81 -25.49
C GLY A 72 12.52 -2.03 -26.27
N SER A 73 11.46 -2.41 -25.56
CA SER A 73 10.15 -2.48 -26.16
C SER A 73 9.94 -1.10 -26.74
N LYS A 74 10.07 -1.01 -28.06
CA LYS A 74 9.51 0.06 -28.85
C LYS A 74 8.00 -0.18 -28.85
N GLY A 75 7.44 -0.24 -27.65
CA GLY A 75 6.03 -0.11 -27.43
C GLY A 75 5.73 1.28 -27.92
N LYS A 76 5.05 1.34 -29.06
CA LYS A 76 4.19 2.47 -29.35
C LYS A 76 3.48 2.76 -28.01
N ILE A 77 3.63 3.95 -27.45
CA ILE A 77 2.91 4.35 -26.23
C ILE A 77 1.45 4.52 -26.67
N THR A 78 0.84 3.40 -27.03
CA THR A 78 -0.55 3.29 -27.43
C THR A 78 -1.34 3.06 -26.17
N ASP A 79 -2.51 3.67 -26.14
CA ASP A 79 -3.41 3.83 -25.00
C ASP A 79 -3.69 2.53 -24.21
N GLU A 80 -3.45 1.38 -24.84
CA GLU A 80 -3.38 0.03 -24.27
C GLU A 80 -2.51 -0.08 -22.98
N PHE A 81 -1.33 0.56 -22.94
CA PHE A 81 -0.46 0.50 -21.75
C PHE A 81 -0.88 1.52 -20.68
N THR A 82 -1.51 2.62 -21.09
CA THR A 82 -1.94 3.68 -20.18
C THR A 82 -3.27 3.32 -19.50
N GLY A 83 -4.06 2.43 -20.13
CA GLY A 83 -5.37 2.01 -19.63
C GLY A 83 -6.39 3.15 -19.54
N ALA A 84 -6.23 4.21 -20.34
CA ALA A 84 -7.07 5.40 -20.27
C ALA A 84 -8.55 5.01 -20.43
N GLY A 85 -9.41 5.50 -19.54
CA GLY A 85 -10.83 5.12 -19.50
C GLY A 85 -11.13 3.77 -18.85
N ALA A 86 -10.12 3.00 -18.42
CA ALA A 86 -10.35 1.78 -17.65
C ALA A 86 -11.03 2.11 -16.31
N ILE A 87 -11.95 1.24 -15.90
CA ILE A 87 -12.64 1.35 -14.62
C ILE A 87 -12.00 0.38 -13.64
N GLY A 88 -11.46 0.93 -12.56
CA GLY A 88 -10.97 0.20 -11.41
C GLY A 88 -12.01 0.15 -10.29
N SER A 89 -11.71 -0.64 -9.27
CA SER A 89 -12.50 -0.78 -8.05
C SER A 89 -11.64 -0.57 -6.81
N VAL A 90 -12.17 0.15 -5.82
CA VAL A 90 -11.47 0.37 -4.54
C VAL A 90 -11.37 -0.94 -3.77
N CYS A 91 -10.16 -1.38 -3.44
CA CYS A 91 -9.92 -2.57 -2.61
C CYS A 91 -9.76 -2.20 -1.13
N GLN A 92 -9.02 -1.14 -0.83
CA GLN A 92 -8.68 -0.76 0.53
C GLN A 92 -8.51 0.76 0.66
N VAL A 93 -8.85 1.27 1.85
CA VAL A 93 -8.72 2.68 2.21
C VAL A 93 -7.99 2.74 3.55
N ILE A 94 -6.84 3.40 3.59
CA ILE A 94 -6.03 3.63 4.80
C ILE A 94 -5.70 5.12 4.86
N GLY A 95 -6.56 5.89 5.53
CA GLY A 95 -6.40 7.35 5.55
C GLY A 95 -6.40 7.92 4.13
N ALA A 96 -5.35 8.67 3.78
CA ALA A 96 -5.17 9.23 2.43
C ALA A 96 -4.69 8.21 1.38
N VAL A 97 -4.31 7.00 1.79
CA VAL A 97 -3.80 5.96 0.89
C VAL A 97 -4.94 5.05 0.47
N VAL A 98 -5.17 4.92 -0.84
CA VAL A 98 -6.25 4.10 -1.41
C VAL A 98 -5.67 3.09 -2.38
N ASP A 99 -6.03 1.83 -2.20
CA ASP A 99 -5.66 0.77 -3.14
C ASP A 99 -6.80 0.54 -4.13
N VAL A 100 -6.48 0.57 -5.41
CA VAL A 100 -7.43 0.39 -6.50
C VAL A 100 -6.98 -0.78 -7.36
N ARG A 101 -7.88 -1.71 -7.64
CA ARG A 101 -7.64 -2.82 -8.57
C ARG A 101 -8.29 -2.52 -9.91
N PHE A 102 -7.53 -2.74 -10.98
CA PHE A 102 -7.99 -2.71 -12.35
C PHE A 102 -8.06 -4.14 -12.89
N GLU A 103 -9.00 -4.41 -13.80
CA GLU A 103 -9.06 -5.72 -14.46
C GLU A 103 -8.04 -5.79 -15.60
N GLU A 104 -8.03 -4.75 -16.43
CA GLU A 104 -7.14 -4.57 -17.57
C GLU A 104 -6.64 -3.11 -17.62
N GLY A 105 -5.52 -2.86 -18.30
CA GLY A 105 -4.98 -1.51 -18.48
C GLY A 105 -4.53 -0.86 -17.17
N LEU A 106 -3.44 -1.35 -16.59
CA LEU A 106 -2.91 -0.83 -15.33
C LEU A 106 -2.38 0.61 -15.52
N PRO A 107 -2.95 1.62 -14.85
CA PRO A 107 -2.52 3.00 -15.05
C PRO A 107 -1.06 3.21 -14.62
N PRO A 108 -0.24 3.96 -15.39
CA PRO A 108 1.13 4.23 -15.01
C PRO A 108 1.21 5.10 -13.75
N ILE A 109 2.39 5.12 -13.11
CA ILE A 109 2.65 5.98 -11.97
C ILE A 109 2.47 7.46 -12.38
N LEU A 110 1.98 8.28 -11.46
CA LEU A 110 1.59 9.68 -11.63
C LEU A 110 0.31 9.91 -12.44
N THR A 111 -0.40 8.85 -12.82
CA THR A 111 -1.71 8.99 -13.48
C THR A 111 -2.77 9.40 -12.46
N ALA A 112 -3.65 10.31 -12.86
CA ALA A 112 -4.80 10.72 -12.06
C ALA A 112 -5.95 9.72 -12.25
N LEU A 113 -6.66 9.45 -11.16
CA LEU A 113 -7.85 8.64 -11.14
C LEU A 113 -8.98 9.44 -10.50
N GLU A 114 -10.19 9.30 -11.02
CA GLU A 114 -11.37 10.00 -10.52
C GLU A 114 -12.34 9.00 -9.90
N VAL A 115 -12.71 9.23 -8.64
CA VAL A 115 -13.72 8.38 -7.98
C VAL A 115 -15.09 8.74 -8.51
N LEU A 116 -15.79 7.75 -9.07
CA LEU A 116 -17.15 7.91 -9.57
C LEU A 116 -18.15 7.85 -8.41
N ASP A 117 -19.27 8.55 -8.58
CA ASP A 117 -20.41 8.55 -7.65
C ASP A 117 -20.05 9.03 -6.22
N ASN A 118 -19.02 9.87 -6.08
CA ASN A 118 -18.65 10.50 -4.81
C ASN A 118 -19.35 11.85 -4.63
N SER A 119 -19.62 12.26 -3.39
CA SER A 119 -20.31 13.53 -3.09
C SER A 119 -19.50 14.77 -3.49
N ILE A 120 -18.18 14.66 -3.40
CA ILE A 120 -17.21 15.68 -3.81
C ILE A 120 -16.30 15.03 -4.84
N ARG A 121 -15.84 15.80 -5.83
CA ARG A 121 -14.85 15.34 -6.80
C ARG A 121 -13.57 14.95 -6.07
N LEU A 122 -13.31 13.64 -5.99
CA LEU A 122 -12.14 13.08 -5.34
C LEU A 122 -11.20 12.53 -6.40
N VAL A 123 -10.00 13.12 -6.45
CA VAL A 123 -8.91 12.71 -7.34
C VAL A 123 -7.88 11.92 -6.54
N LEU A 124 -7.45 10.79 -7.11
CA LEU A 124 -6.39 9.94 -6.59
C LEU A 124 -5.21 9.96 -7.57
N GLU A 125 -3.98 10.06 -7.09
CA GLU A 125 -2.78 9.93 -7.92
C GLU A 125 -2.13 8.57 -7.69
N VAL A 126 -1.77 7.87 -8.77
CA VAL A 126 -1.06 6.59 -8.67
C VAL A 126 0.38 6.82 -8.19
N ALA A 127 0.73 6.29 -7.03
CA ALA A 127 2.08 6.42 -6.47
C ALA A 127 2.96 5.19 -6.72
N GLN A 128 2.38 3.99 -6.73
CA GLN A 128 3.12 2.74 -6.97
C GLN A 128 2.21 1.62 -7.45
N HIS A 129 2.79 0.65 -8.15
CA HIS A 129 2.15 -0.61 -8.50
C HIS A 129 2.41 -1.65 -7.41
N LEU A 130 1.37 -2.31 -6.92
CA LEU A 130 1.47 -3.34 -5.89
C LEU A 130 1.62 -4.76 -6.48
N GLY A 131 1.32 -4.92 -7.77
CA GLY A 131 1.14 -6.23 -8.42
C GLY A 131 -0.33 -6.64 -8.46
N GLU A 132 -0.64 -7.80 -9.06
CA GLU A 132 -2.02 -8.33 -9.16
C GLU A 132 -3.07 -7.35 -9.73
N ASN A 133 -2.62 -6.53 -10.70
CA ASN A 133 -3.37 -5.42 -11.29
C ASN A 133 -3.89 -4.40 -10.26
N MET A 134 -3.17 -4.23 -9.16
CA MET A 134 -3.48 -3.29 -8.11
C MET A 134 -2.45 -2.15 -8.07
N VAL A 135 -2.96 -0.95 -7.88
CA VAL A 135 -2.17 0.26 -7.68
C VAL A 135 -2.46 0.87 -6.32
N ARG A 136 -1.43 1.43 -5.70
CA ARG A 136 -1.58 2.25 -4.50
C ARG A 136 -1.55 3.71 -4.90
N THR A 137 -2.56 4.42 -4.43
CA THR A 137 -2.86 5.79 -4.82
C THR A 137 -2.89 6.71 -3.59
N ILE A 138 -2.63 7.99 -3.81
CA ILE A 138 -2.70 9.04 -2.80
C ILE A 138 -3.87 9.94 -3.14
N ALA A 139 -4.79 10.11 -2.20
CA ALA A 139 -5.93 11.00 -2.34
C ALA A 139 -5.50 12.46 -2.22
N MET A 140 -5.99 13.30 -3.14
CA MET A 140 -5.72 14.75 -3.13
C MET A 140 -6.64 15.50 -2.16
N ASP A 141 -7.71 14.85 -1.69
CA ASP A 141 -8.66 15.38 -0.71
C ASP A 141 -9.07 14.26 0.27
N GLY A 142 -9.96 14.57 1.21
CA GLY A 142 -10.47 13.62 2.20
C GLY A 142 -11.12 12.39 1.56
N THR A 143 -10.79 11.21 2.08
CA THR A 143 -11.33 9.91 1.65
C THR A 143 -12.58 9.49 2.44
N GLU A 144 -13.29 10.46 3.01
CA GLU A 144 -14.52 10.20 3.76
C GLU A 144 -15.62 9.68 2.83
N GLY A 145 -16.35 8.66 3.28
CA GLY A 145 -17.43 8.06 2.50
C GLY A 145 -16.97 7.11 1.39
N LEU A 146 -15.66 6.94 1.15
CA LEU A 146 -15.17 5.98 0.17
C LEU A 146 -15.44 4.54 0.62
N VAL A 147 -16.10 3.76 -0.23
CA VAL A 147 -16.44 2.36 0.06
C VAL A 147 -15.67 1.40 -0.85
N ARG A 148 -15.38 0.20 -0.33
CA ARG A 148 -14.77 -0.86 -1.15
C ARG A 148 -15.72 -1.25 -2.27
N GLY A 149 -15.15 -1.55 -3.44
CA GLY A 149 -15.89 -1.81 -4.67
C GLY A 149 -16.36 -0.55 -5.39
N GLN A 150 -16.16 0.65 -4.83
CA GLN A 150 -16.49 1.89 -5.53
C GLN A 150 -15.68 2.02 -6.81
N ARG A 151 -16.32 2.52 -7.86
CA ARG A 151 -15.74 2.62 -9.20
C ARG A 151 -14.79 3.81 -9.27
N VAL A 152 -13.67 3.60 -9.93
CA VAL A 152 -12.62 4.60 -10.13
C VAL A 152 -12.27 4.66 -11.61
N LEU A 153 -12.40 5.83 -12.21
CA LEU A 153 -12.07 6.07 -13.61
C LEU A 153 -10.59 6.41 -13.75
N ASN A 154 -9.88 5.75 -14.66
CA ASN A 154 -8.56 6.18 -15.08
C ASN A 154 -8.65 7.33 -16.09
N THR A 155 -8.10 8.50 -15.77
CA THR A 155 -8.11 9.66 -16.69
C THR A 155 -7.10 9.48 -17.83
N GLY A 156 -6.11 8.61 -17.67
CA GLY A 156 -5.04 8.38 -18.64
C GLY A 156 -3.96 9.46 -18.66
N SER A 157 -4.05 10.47 -17.82
CA SER A 157 -3.08 11.57 -17.73
C SER A 157 -2.73 11.91 -16.28
N PRO A 158 -1.59 12.55 -16.04
CA PRO A 158 -1.32 13.17 -14.74
C PRO A 158 -2.34 14.24 -14.39
N ILE A 159 -2.32 14.66 -13.12
CA ILE A 159 -3.12 15.79 -12.63
C ILE A 159 -2.74 17.05 -13.45
N THR A 160 -3.75 17.77 -13.93
CA THR A 160 -3.64 19.01 -14.72
C THR A 160 -4.46 20.14 -14.14
#